data_AF-A0A0F9IP09-F1
#
_entry.id   AF-A0A0F9IP09-F1
#
_cell.length_a   1.000
_cell.length_b   1.000
_cell.length_c   1.000
_cell.angle_alpha   90.00
_cell.angle_beta   90.00
_cell.angle_gamma   90.00
#
_symmetry.space_group_name_H-M   'P 1'
#
loop_
_entity.id
_entity.type
_entity.pdbx_description
1 polymer ?
#
loop_
_entity_poly.entity_id
_entity_poly.type
_entity_poly.pdbx_seq_one_letter_code
_entity_poly.pdbx_strand_id
1 'polypeptide(L)'
;MKVALYEVAESVGRHSFLYEAIDYQENNKDYLKEYHKKYNKKYQRKNREIINEKEKGYLKQKRNIDKNYAIKYRLKSVLNCALKRYTKTGKIYFSKKYGIDYKAVIEHLKPFPKDLKNYEIHHIKPLHTFNFVYKDGSTNLKEVSKAFSPENHKWLTIKEHKEIHKKNERN
;
A
#
# COMPACT_ATOMS: atom_id res chain seq x y z
N MET A 1 6.17 -24.67 -28.27
CA MET A 1 5.07 -23.74 -28.62
C MET A 1 5.45 -22.65 -29.66
N LYS A 2 6.65 -22.69 -30.28
CA LYS A 2 6.98 -21.81 -31.43
C LYS A 2 6.49 -22.39 -32.77
N VAL A 3 6.55 -23.71 -32.92
CA VAL A 3 6.21 -24.43 -34.16
C VAL A 3 4.75 -24.23 -34.60
N ALA A 4 3.81 -24.13 -33.65
CA ALA A 4 2.39 -23.99 -33.98
C ALA A 4 1.98 -22.62 -34.55
N LEU A 5 2.79 -21.56 -34.35
CA LEU A 5 2.58 -20.25 -34.99
C LEU A 5 3.22 -20.18 -36.38
N TYR A 6 4.17 -21.08 -36.67
CA TYR A 6 4.88 -21.15 -37.96
C TYR A 6 3.99 -21.72 -39.08
N GLU A 7 3.31 -22.84 -38.84
CA GLU A 7 2.51 -23.52 -39.86
C GLU A 7 1.25 -22.74 -40.29
N VAL A 8 0.69 -21.90 -39.41
CA VAL A 8 -0.50 -21.09 -39.74
C VAL A 8 -0.15 -19.86 -40.59
N ALA A 9 1.10 -19.39 -40.55
CA ALA A 9 1.53 -18.18 -41.26
C ALA A 9 1.99 -18.43 -42.70
N GLU A 10 2.33 -19.68 -43.07
CA GLU A 10 2.73 -20.07 -44.43
C GLU A 10 1.57 -20.00 -45.44
N SER A 11 0.31 -20.09 -45.00
CA SER A 11 -0.86 -20.15 -45.91
C SER A 11 -1.44 -18.79 -46.34
N VAL A 12 -0.92 -17.66 -45.84
CA VAL A 12 -1.61 -16.35 -45.98
C VAL A 12 -0.74 -15.15 -46.40
N GLY A 13 0.51 -15.35 -46.85
CA GLY A 13 1.33 -14.24 -47.38
C GLY A 13 1.69 -13.14 -46.37
N ARG A 14 1.45 -13.37 -45.06
CA ARG A 14 1.79 -12.46 -43.96
C ARG A 14 3.14 -12.76 -43.32
N HIS A 15 3.93 -13.64 -43.95
CA HIS A 15 5.18 -14.13 -43.38
C HIS A 15 6.26 -13.03 -43.39
N SER A 16 6.52 -12.35 -44.52
CA SER A 16 7.64 -11.38 -44.59
C SER A 16 7.48 -10.19 -43.63
N PHE A 17 6.27 -9.64 -43.51
CA PHE A 17 5.96 -8.54 -42.59
C PHE A 17 6.18 -8.89 -41.11
N LEU A 18 5.96 -10.16 -40.74
CA LEU A 18 6.18 -10.61 -39.36
C LEU A 18 7.67 -10.78 -39.05
N TYR A 19 8.47 -11.27 -40.00
CA TYR A 19 9.93 -11.34 -39.84
C TYR A 19 10.55 -9.94 -39.76
N GLU A 20 10.17 -9.04 -40.67
CA GLU A 20 10.66 -7.66 -40.66
C GLU A 20 10.28 -6.92 -39.36
N ALA A 21 9.09 -7.19 -38.81
CA ALA A 21 8.67 -6.61 -37.53
C ALA A 21 9.44 -7.17 -36.33
N ILE A 22 9.77 -8.46 -36.32
CA ILE A 22 10.56 -9.10 -35.26
C ILE A 22 12.00 -8.59 -35.31
N ASP A 23 12.62 -8.59 -36.49
CA ASP A 23 13.99 -8.09 -36.69
C ASP A 23 14.09 -6.60 -36.34
N TYR A 24 13.07 -5.80 -36.70
CA TYR A 24 13.02 -4.40 -36.29
C TYR A 24 12.92 -4.24 -34.76
N GLN A 25 12.10 -5.04 -34.08
CA GLN A 25 11.96 -4.99 -32.63
C GLN A 25 13.26 -5.38 -31.91
N GLU A 26 13.96 -6.40 -32.40
CA GLU A 26 15.23 -6.86 -31.81
C GLU A 26 16.34 -5.84 -32.04
N ASN A 27 16.46 -5.32 -33.26
CA ASN A 27 17.50 -4.35 -33.63
C ASN A 27 17.27 -2.95 -33.04
N ASN A 28 16.03 -2.61 -32.68
CA ASN A 28 15.67 -1.28 -32.13
C ASN A 28 15.20 -1.35 -30.68
N LYS A 29 15.51 -2.44 -29.96
CA LYS A 29 14.99 -2.71 -28.61
C LYS A 29 15.19 -1.56 -27.62
N ASP A 30 16.37 -0.95 -27.60
CA ASP A 30 16.67 0.16 -26.68
C ASP A 30 15.95 1.45 -27.07
N TYR A 31 15.87 1.76 -28.36
CA TYR A 31 15.09 2.87 -28.89
C TYR A 31 13.61 2.73 -28.54
N LEU A 32 13.03 1.55 -28.80
CA LEU A 32 11.63 1.25 -28.49
C LEU A 32 11.36 1.34 -26.99
N LYS A 33 12.27 0.83 -26.15
CA LYS A 33 12.19 0.95 -24.69
C LYS A 33 12.14 2.40 -24.24
N GLU A 34 13.01 3.26 -24.78
CA GLU A 34 13.02 4.69 -24.45
C GLU A 34 11.77 5.41 -24.98
N TYR A 35 11.36 5.10 -26.21
CA TYR A 35 10.15 5.63 -26.83
C TYR A 35 8.91 5.28 -25.99
N HIS A 36 8.74 4.01 -25.63
CA HIS A 36 7.64 3.57 -24.76
C HIS A 36 7.69 4.24 -23.39
N LYS A 37 8.88 4.44 -22.80
CA LYS A 37 9.02 5.17 -21.53
C LYS A 37 8.51 6.61 -21.65
N LYS A 38 8.90 7.32 -22.72
CA LYS A 38 8.45 8.70 -22.98
C LYS A 38 6.95 8.77 -23.27
N TYR A 39 6.45 7.90 -24.13
CA TYR A 39 5.03 7.81 -24.48
C TYR A 39 4.17 7.49 -23.26
N ASN A 40 4.54 6.46 -22.48
CA ASN A 40 3.83 6.07 -21.27
C ASN A 40 3.81 7.21 -20.24
N LYS A 41 4.91 7.94 -20.08
CA LYS A 41 4.95 9.11 -19.18
C LYS A 41 3.97 10.21 -19.64
N LYS A 42 3.91 10.49 -20.94
CA LYS A 42 2.96 11.47 -21.51
C LYS A 42 1.51 11.00 -21.36
N TYR A 43 1.24 9.73 -21.64
CA TYR A 43 -0.08 9.11 -21.48
C TYR A 43 -0.54 9.14 -20.02
N GLN A 44 0.32 8.74 -19.07
CA GLN A 44 0.01 8.77 -17.64
C GLN A 44 -0.27 10.19 -17.14
N ARG A 45 0.46 11.19 -17.63
CA ARG A 45 0.22 12.59 -17.28
C ARG A 45 -1.12 13.09 -17.84
N LYS A 46 -1.42 12.79 -19.11
CA LYS A 46 -2.67 13.21 -19.77
C LYS A 46 -3.90 12.54 -19.17
N ASN A 47 -3.80 11.28 -18.78
CA ASN A 47 -4.91 10.46 -18.29
C ASN A 47 -4.85 10.23 -16.77
N ARG A 48 -4.15 11.10 -16.03
CA ARG A 48 -3.86 10.90 -14.60
C ARG A 48 -5.12 10.69 -13.78
N GLU A 49 -6.16 11.47 -14.04
CA GLU A 49 -7.43 11.41 -13.30
C GLU A 49 -8.13 10.07 -13.51
N ILE A 50 -8.30 9.64 -14.77
CA ILE A 50 -8.90 8.37 -15.13
C ILE A 50 -8.14 7.18 -14.51
N ILE A 51 -6.79 7.23 -14.56
CA ILE A 51 -5.95 6.18 -13.96
C ILE A 51 -6.15 6.16 -12.44
N ASN A 52 -6.11 7.33 -11.78
CA ASN A 52 -6.32 7.43 -10.33
C ASN A 52 -7.71 6.94 -9.91
N GLU A 53 -8.76 7.23 -10.70
CA GLU A 53 -10.12 6.76 -10.42
C GLU A 53 -10.24 5.25 -10.52
N LYS A 54 -9.70 4.65 -11.58
CA LYS A 54 -9.64 3.20 -11.75
C LYS A 54 -8.88 2.55 -10.61
N GLU A 55 -7.72 3.11 -10.23
CA GLU A 55 -6.93 2.62 -9.10
C GLU A 55 -7.71 2.73 -7.77
N LYS A 56 -8.35 3.87 -7.50
CA LYS A 56 -9.21 4.04 -6.31
C LYS A 56 -10.31 2.98 -6.25
N GLY A 57 -10.96 2.70 -7.38
CA GLY A 57 -11.99 1.67 -7.51
C GLY A 57 -11.45 0.28 -7.17
N TYR A 58 -10.33 -0.11 -7.80
CA TYR A 58 -9.64 -1.38 -7.53
C TYR A 58 -9.25 -1.53 -6.06
N LEU A 59 -8.63 -0.49 -5.47
CA LEU A 59 -8.21 -0.50 -4.08
C LEU A 59 -9.40 -0.58 -3.11
N LYS A 60 -10.53 0.06 -3.44
CA LYS A 60 -11.78 -0.06 -2.67
C LYS A 60 -12.29 -1.49 -2.70
N GLN A 61 -12.36 -2.12 -3.88
CA GLN A 61 -12.79 -3.52 -4.01
C GLN A 61 -11.85 -4.47 -3.26
N LYS A 62 -10.53 -4.29 -3.39
CA LYS A 62 -9.52 -5.10 -2.70
C LYS A 62 -9.67 -5.04 -1.18
N ARG A 63 -9.96 -3.87 -0.61
CA ARG A 63 -10.25 -3.72 0.83
C ARG A 63 -11.54 -4.41 1.28
N ASN A 64 -12.51 -4.58 0.38
CA ASN A 64 -13.76 -5.27 0.72
C ASN A 64 -13.60 -6.80 0.69
N ILE A 65 -12.77 -7.31 -0.23
CA ILE A 65 -12.57 -8.74 -0.44
C ILE A 65 -11.51 -9.31 0.52
N ASP A 66 -10.37 -8.62 0.66
CA ASP A 66 -9.24 -9.10 1.45
C ASP A 66 -9.18 -8.36 2.81
N LYS A 67 -9.62 -9.06 3.86
CA LYS A 67 -9.58 -8.55 5.25
C LYS A 67 -8.16 -8.22 5.72
N ASN A 68 -7.16 -9.02 5.36
CA ASN A 68 -5.76 -8.75 5.71
C ASN A 68 -5.28 -7.45 5.06
N TYR A 69 -5.62 -7.26 3.78
CA TYR A 69 -5.31 -6.02 3.06
C TYR A 69 -6.00 -4.81 3.69
N ALA A 70 -7.27 -4.95 4.09
CA ALA A 70 -8.03 -3.89 4.76
C ALA A 70 -7.38 -3.47 6.10
N ILE A 71 -7.02 -4.44 6.94
CA ILE A 71 -6.36 -4.22 8.24
C ILE A 71 -4.99 -3.57 8.04
N LYS A 72 -4.16 -4.11 7.12
CA LYS A 72 -2.87 -3.53 6.76
C LYS A 72 -2.98 -2.07 6.31
N TYR A 73 -3.98 -1.77 5.48
CA TYR A 73 -4.23 -0.42 5.00
C TYR A 73 -4.61 0.53 6.15
N ARG A 74 -5.48 0.09 7.06
CA ARG A 74 -5.85 0.86 8.27
C ARG A 74 -4.61 1.17 9.12
N LEU A 75 -3.80 0.16 9.43
CA LEU A 75 -2.57 0.32 10.22
C LEU A 75 -1.59 1.31 9.58
N LYS A 76 -1.38 1.22 8.25
CA LYS A 76 -0.56 2.19 7.50
C LYS A 76 -1.12 3.60 7.58
N SER A 77 -2.44 3.77 7.47
CA SER A 77 -3.08 5.08 7.59
C SER A 77 -2.87 5.68 8.97
N VAL A 78 -3.03 4.88 10.03
CA VAL A 78 -2.83 5.32 11.42
C VAL A 78 -1.37 5.71 11.67
N LEU A 79 -0.40 4.90 11.21
CA LEU A 79 1.01 5.26 11.25
C LEU A 79 1.28 6.61 10.58
N ASN A 80 0.76 6.81 9.37
CA ASN A 80 0.95 8.05 8.64
C ASN A 80 0.38 9.27 9.39
N CYS A 81 -0.82 9.13 9.97
CA CYS A 81 -1.43 10.17 10.80
C CYS A 81 -0.60 10.45 12.05
N ALA A 82 -0.13 9.41 12.75
CA ALA A 82 0.70 9.53 13.95
C ALA A 82 2.01 10.26 13.64
N LEU A 83 2.72 9.84 12.60
CA LEU A 83 4.00 10.46 12.23
C LEU A 83 3.83 11.91 11.77
N LYS A 84 2.78 12.22 11.00
CA LYS A 84 2.49 13.62 10.64
C LYS A 84 2.17 14.49 11.84
N ARG A 85 1.50 13.95 12.85
CA ARG A 85 1.08 14.70 14.04
C ARG A 85 2.20 14.89 15.05
N TYR A 86 3.01 13.85 15.26
CA TYR A 86 3.94 13.80 16.38
C TYR A 86 5.41 13.92 15.97
N THR A 87 5.75 14.02 14.68
CA THR A 87 7.13 14.26 14.22
C THR A 87 7.31 15.64 13.60
N LYS A 88 8.48 16.26 13.82
CA LYS A 88 8.77 17.64 13.40
C LYS A 88 8.80 17.82 11.88
N THR A 89 9.40 16.87 11.15
CA THR A 89 9.58 16.98 9.69
C THR A 89 8.39 16.46 8.90
N GLY A 90 7.51 15.66 9.53
CA GLY A 90 6.45 14.93 8.85
C GLY A 90 6.96 13.93 7.79
N LYS A 91 8.28 13.68 7.72
CA LYS A 91 8.87 12.78 6.73
C LYS A 91 8.62 11.34 7.14
N ILE A 92 7.87 10.64 6.31
CA ILE A 92 7.47 9.25 6.56
C ILE A 92 8.43 8.32 5.81
N TYR A 93 9.06 7.42 6.54
CA TYR A 93 9.87 6.34 5.97
C TYR A 93 9.02 5.11 5.63
N PHE A 94 9.60 4.16 4.90
CA PHE A 94 8.96 2.85 4.72
C PHE A 94 8.81 2.13 6.07
N SER A 95 7.73 1.35 6.25
CA SER A 95 7.44 0.63 7.51
C SER A 95 8.61 -0.23 7.99
N LYS A 96 9.36 -0.84 7.06
CA LYS A 96 10.59 -1.61 7.35
C LYS A 96 11.63 -0.79 8.12
N LYS A 97 11.78 0.50 7.84
CA LYS A 97 12.72 1.39 8.53
C LYS A 97 12.31 1.63 9.99
N TYR A 98 11.01 1.57 10.28
CA TYR A 98 10.49 1.67 11.64
C TYR A 98 10.46 0.32 12.38
N GLY A 99 10.88 -0.79 11.76
CA GLY A 99 10.78 -2.13 12.36
C GLY A 99 9.34 -2.66 12.46
N ILE A 100 8.39 -2.08 11.72
CA ILE A 100 6.98 -2.46 11.82
C ILE A 100 6.69 -3.69 10.95
N ASP A 101 6.32 -4.79 11.60
CA ASP A 101 5.79 -6.00 10.95
C ASP A 101 4.25 -6.04 11.00
N TYR A 102 3.63 -5.51 9.95
CA TYR A 102 2.17 -5.58 9.81
C TYR A 102 1.63 -7.01 9.73
N LYS A 103 2.43 -7.98 9.25
CA LYS A 103 1.97 -9.37 9.17
C LYS A 103 1.82 -9.93 10.59
N ALA A 104 2.79 -9.67 11.46
CA ALA A 104 2.71 -10.06 12.87
C ALA A 104 1.52 -9.41 13.59
N VAL A 105 1.28 -8.11 13.37
CA VAL A 105 0.11 -7.41 13.95
C VAL A 105 -1.21 -8.03 13.45
N ILE A 106 -1.32 -8.32 12.15
CA ILE A 106 -2.51 -8.94 11.56
C ILE A 106 -2.72 -10.35 12.13
N GLU A 107 -1.66 -11.12 12.32
CA GLU A 107 -1.74 -12.46 12.92
C GLU A 107 -2.22 -12.40 14.37
N HIS A 108 -1.68 -11.47 15.16
CA HIS A 108 -2.11 -11.25 16.55
C HIS A 108 -3.58 -10.83 16.67
N LEU A 109 -4.10 -10.09 15.69
CA LEU A 109 -5.49 -9.66 15.65
C LEU A 109 -6.48 -10.75 15.21
N LYS A 110 -6.02 -11.97 14.92
CA LYS A 110 -6.92 -13.09 14.60
C LYS A 110 -7.47 -13.75 15.89
N PRO A 111 -8.69 -14.31 15.84
CA PRO A 111 -9.62 -14.30 14.71
C PRO A 111 -10.24 -12.91 14.47
N PHE A 112 -10.50 -12.57 13.21
CA PHE A 112 -11.12 -11.29 12.88
C PHE A 112 -12.62 -11.27 13.21
N PRO A 113 -13.16 -10.13 13.65
CA PRO A 113 -14.61 -9.95 13.75
C PRO A 113 -15.32 -10.30 12.44
N LYS A 114 -16.54 -10.84 12.55
CA LYS A 114 -17.39 -11.16 11.39
C LYS A 114 -17.62 -9.90 10.54
N ASP A 115 -17.99 -8.80 11.19
CA ASP A 115 -18.20 -7.49 10.59
C ASP A 115 -17.16 -6.46 11.04
N LEU A 116 -16.16 -6.20 10.18
CA LEU A 116 -15.11 -5.20 10.41
C LEU A 116 -15.59 -3.74 10.37
N LYS A 117 -16.86 -3.49 10.02
CA LYS A 117 -17.43 -2.13 10.01
C LYS A 117 -17.77 -1.64 11.42
N ASN A 118 -18.06 -2.54 12.35
CA ASN A 118 -18.42 -2.20 13.73
C ASN A 118 -17.23 -2.20 14.68
N TYR A 119 -16.04 -2.54 14.18
CA TYR A 119 -14.82 -2.69 14.96
C TYR A 119 -13.69 -1.81 14.44
N GLU A 120 -12.93 -1.29 15.38
CA GLU A 120 -11.73 -0.49 15.15
C GLU A 120 -10.53 -1.14 15.83
N ILE A 121 -9.36 -0.93 15.24
CA ILE A 121 -8.09 -1.37 15.81
C ILE A 121 -7.66 -0.27 16.77
N HIS A 122 -7.63 -0.59 18.06
CA HIS A 122 -7.27 0.35 19.11
C HIS A 122 -5.86 0.05 19.62
N HIS A 123 -5.11 1.11 19.95
CA HIS A 123 -3.80 0.97 20.59
C HIS A 123 -4.00 0.85 22.10
N ILE A 124 -3.51 -0.22 22.72
CA ILE A 124 -3.65 -0.46 24.17
C ILE A 124 -2.95 0.66 24.95
N LYS A 125 -1.70 0.93 24.63
CA LYS A 125 -0.98 2.13 25.05
C LYS A 125 -1.23 3.23 24.00
N PRO A 126 -1.82 4.39 24.38
CA PRO A 126 -2.17 5.44 23.43
C PRO A 126 -0.95 6.05 22.72
N LEU A 127 -1.10 6.40 21.43
CA LEU A 127 -0.01 6.93 20.60
C LEU A 127 0.68 8.19 21.15
N HIS A 128 -0.07 9.08 21.81
CA HIS A 128 0.49 10.31 22.38
C HIS A 128 1.42 10.08 23.59
N THR A 129 1.41 8.87 24.17
CA THR A 129 2.28 8.52 25.31
C THR A 129 3.66 8.01 24.88
N PHE A 130 3.90 7.86 23.58
CA PHE A 130 5.20 7.45 23.04
C PHE A 130 6.02 8.67 22.65
N ASN A 131 7.33 8.60 22.90
CA ASN A 131 8.24 9.68 22.51
C ASN A 131 8.79 9.44 21.10
N PHE A 132 8.04 9.84 20.08
CA PHE A 132 8.40 9.63 18.67
C PHE A 132 9.53 10.53 18.16
N VAL A 133 10.01 11.49 18.95
CA VAL A 133 11.02 12.48 18.52
C VAL A 133 12.12 12.58 19.56
N TYR A 134 13.37 12.47 19.13
CA TYR A 134 14.53 12.74 19.98
C TYR A 134 14.70 14.25 20.22
N LYS A 135 15.53 14.63 21.19
CA LYS A 135 15.82 16.04 21.50
C LYS A 135 16.35 16.83 20.29
N ASP A 136 17.05 16.17 19.37
CA ASP A 136 17.59 16.74 18.13
C ASP A 136 16.55 16.89 17.00
N GLY A 137 15.29 16.48 17.23
CA GLY A 137 14.21 16.54 16.24
C GLY A 137 14.14 15.35 15.29
N SER A 138 15.04 14.36 15.41
CA SER A 138 15.00 13.14 14.61
C SER A 138 13.96 12.15 15.12
N THR A 139 13.46 11.26 14.24
CA THR A 139 12.41 10.29 14.60
C THR A 139 12.98 9.13 15.42
N ASN A 140 12.37 8.85 16.57
CA ASN A 140 12.70 7.71 17.41
C ASN A 140 12.08 6.42 16.86
N LEU A 141 12.84 5.72 16.02
CA LEU A 141 12.39 4.50 15.35
C LEU A 141 12.00 3.38 16.34
N LYS A 142 12.67 3.28 17.49
CA LYS A 142 12.38 2.27 18.52
C LYS A 142 11.01 2.50 19.15
N GLU A 143 10.68 3.74 19.49
CA GLU A 143 9.36 4.07 20.05
C GLU A 143 8.24 3.88 19.03
N VAL A 144 8.49 4.20 17.75
CA VAL A 144 7.54 3.90 16.67
C VAL A 144 7.34 2.38 16.55
N SER A 145 8.41 1.58 16.56
CA SER A 145 8.30 0.11 16.50
C SER A 145 7.46 -0.45 17.67
N LYS A 146 7.67 0.06 18.89
CA LYS A 146 6.91 -0.35 20.07
C LYS A 146 5.44 0.04 19.98
N ALA A 147 5.15 1.27 19.53
CA ALA A 147 3.78 1.73 19.37
C ALA A 147 2.99 0.87 18.40
N PHE A 148 3.66 0.32 17.39
CA PHE A 148 3.06 -0.53 16.36
C PHE A 148 3.39 -2.04 16.55
N SER A 149 3.77 -2.47 17.76
CA SER A 149 3.97 -3.89 18.04
C SER A 149 2.64 -4.65 18.09
N PRO A 150 2.60 -5.95 17.78
CA PRO A 150 1.36 -6.73 17.80
C PRO A 150 0.60 -6.60 19.13
N GLU A 151 1.33 -6.66 20.25
CA GLU A 151 0.81 -6.65 21.62
C GLU A 151 0.21 -5.31 22.02
N ASN A 152 0.52 -4.24 21.27
CA ASN A 152 -0.08 -2.93 21.51
C ASN A 152 -1.42 -2.73 20.77
N HIS A 153 -1.95 -3.74 20.08
CA HIS A 153 -3.20 -3.63 19.32
C HIS A 153 -4.27 -4.57 19.84
N LYS A 154 -5.51 -4.08 19.88
CA LYS A 154 -6.69 -4.91 20.14
C LYS A 154 -7.88 -4.47 19.29
N TRP A 155 -8.83 -5.37 19.11
CA TRP A 155 -10.14 -5.01 18.59
C TRP A 155 -10.96 -4.33 19.68
N LEU A 156 -11.60 -3.22 19.32
CA LEU A 156 -12.69 -2.62 20.08
C LEU A 156 -13.86 -2.37 19.15
N THR A 157 -15.06 -2.45 19.68
CA THR A 157 -16.23 -1.92 18.97
C THR A 157 -16.12 -0.40 18.89
N ILE A 158 -16.73 0.20 17.85
CA ILE A 158 -16.81 1.66 17.71
C ILE A 158 -17.43 2.30 18.96
N LYS A 159 -18.40 1.62 19.59
CA LYS A 159 -19.05 2.10 20.81
C LYS A 159 -18.05 2.18 21.98
N GLU A 160 -17.33 1.10 22.25
CA GLU A 160 -16.32 1.07 23.32
C GLU A 160 -15.23 2.11 23.10
N HIS A 161 -14.76 2.27 21.85
CA HIS A 161 -13.73 3.24 21.53
C HIS A 161 -14.17 4.68 21.83
N LYS A 162 -15.42 5.04 21.49
CA LYS A 162 -16.00 6.35 21.81
C LYS A 162 -16.09 6.60 23.31
N GLU A 163 -16.48 5.59 24.10
CA GLU A 163 -16.58 5.73 25.55
C GLU A 163 -15.21 5.94 26.21
N ILE A 164 -14.16 5.29 25.71
CA ILE A 164 -12.78 5.54 26.17
C ILE A 164 -12.37 7.00 25.91
N HIS A 165 -12.64 7.52 24.72
CA HIS A 165 -12.31 8.89 24.37
C HIS A 165 -13.05 9.92 25.23
N LYS A 166 -14.36 9.73 25.46
CA LYS A 166 -15.15 10.61 26.34
C LYS A 166 -14.63 10.65 27.78
N LYS A 167 -14.15 9.51 28.32
CA LYS A 167 -13.58 9.46 29.68
C LYS A 167 -12.27 10.24 29.76
N ASN A 168 -11.44 10.15 28.73
CA ASN A 168 -10.16 10.86 28.69
C ASN A 168 -10.30 12.37 28.51
N GLU A 169 -11.42 12.86 27.95
CA GLU A 169 -11.71 14.30 27.84
C GLU A 169 -12.24 14.92 29.14
N ARG A 170 -12.68 14.10 30.09
CA ARG A 170 -13.25 14.54 31.38
C ARG A 170 -12.23 14.55 32.53
N ASN A 171 -11.05 13.99 32.30
CA ASN A 171 -9.94 13.92 33.26
C ASN A 171 -8.84 14.90 32.84
#